data_AF-A0A9J6F012-F1
#
_entry.id   AF-A0A9J6F012-F1
#
_cell.length_a   1.000
_cell.length_b   1.000
_cell.length_c   1.000
_cell.angle_alpha   90.00
_cell.angle_beta   90.00
_cell.angle_gamma   90.00
#
_symmetry.space_group_name_H-M   'P 1'
#
loop_
_entity.id
_entity.type
_entity.pdbx_description
1 polymer ?
#
loop_
_entity_poly.entity_id
_entity_poly.type
_entity_poly.pdbx_seq_one_letter_code
_entity_poly.pdbx_strand_id
1 'polypeptide(L)'
;MHLFGVPTGLQCSFSQSDALSLMSHVQVARSIQDDCVEEALRKGNRKVNLNHLLKFTLTPRESDHHHHYWSGHHRSSRPPPAKHSKEQFLQANCQFVVREGTMCRWNPDVPIAWELVHEVRVLQQQSTTGQEEERCPVCLGTPRAAQMPPCGHVYCWSCLLHYLALSDRPYRPCPICDRAFSAQQLRRHVVVPQPRRGYQPGDEITMCLMRRQKNQPGAQPMPADLWRVDDLEPFNISREERLTCHQRVLVACPKQLGAMLDREESELRSQLLEEGDAPEACFVQAALQASTQQR
;
A
#
# COMPACT_ATOMS: atom_id res chain seq x y z
N MET A 1 -35.91 -52.50 -20.16
CA MET A 1 -36.66 -52.35 -21.42
C MET A 1 -36.51 -50.92 -21.91
N HIS A 2 -35.97 -50.82 -23.13
CA HIS A 2 -35.92 -49.71 -24.10
C HIS A 2 -35.48 -48.28 -23.74
N LEU A 3 -34.30 -47.98 -24.30
CA LEU A 3 -33.72 -46.72 -24.77
C LEU A 3 -34.55 -46.04 -25.88
N PHE A 4 -34.44 -44.70 -26.02
CA PHE A 4 -34.38 -43.88 -27.25
C PHE A 4 -34.07 -42.42 -26.80
N GLY A 5 -33.35 -41.53 -27.48
CA GLY A 5 -32.68 -41.46 -28.78
C GLY A 5 -32.35 -39.97 -29.07
N VAL A 6 -31.16 -39.69 -29.61
CA VAL A 6 -30.63 -38.35 -30.00
C VAL A 6 -31.07 -37.99 -31.44
N PRO A 7 -31.15 -36.70 -31.83
CA PRO A 7 -30.99 -36.31 -33.23
C PRO A 7 -29.74 -35.43 -33.47
N THR A 8 -28.92 -35.91 -34.40
CA THR A 8 -28.04 -35.19 -35.37
C THR A 8 -28.88 -34.18 -36.18
N GLY A 9 -28.42 -33.13 -36.86
CA GLY A 9 -27.14 -32.60 -37.33
C GLY A 9 -27.47 -31.64 -38.50
N LEU A 10 -26.80 -30.50 -38.63
CA LEU A 10 -26.92 -29.58 -39.78
C LEU A 10 -25.52 -29.21 -40.26
N GLN A 11 -25.18 -29.67 -41.47
CA GLN A 11 -23.97 -29.31 -42.20
C GLN A 11 -24.12 -27.91 -42.81
N CYS A 12 -23.06 -27.10 -42.77
CA CYS A 12 -22.92 -25.91 -43.60
C CYS A 12 -21.59 -26.00 -44.35
N SER A 13 -21.66 -26.08 -45.68
CA SER A 13 -20.53 -26.16 -46.60
C SER A 13 -20.02 -24.77 -46.95
N PHE A 14 -18.73 -24.50 -46.74
CA PHE A 14 -18.05 -23.26 -47.15
C PHE A 14 -17.12 -23.57 -48.33
N SER A 15 -17.24 -22.83 -49.43
CA SER A 15 -16.47 -23.03 -50.67
C SER A 15 -15.05 -22.43 -50.58
N GLN A 16 -14.08 -23.09 -51.21
CA GLN A 16 -12.64 -22.74 -51.21
C GLN A 16 -12.28 -21.37 -51.82
N SER A 17 -13.19 -20.70 -52.52
CA SER A 17 -12.95 -19.40 -53.17
C SER A 17 -12.80 -18.23 -52.19
N ASP A 18 -13.43 -18.30 -51.02
CA ASP A 18 -13.47 -17.16 -50.07
C ASP A 18 -12.18 -17.05 -49.23
N ALA A 19 -11.42 -18.14 -49.08
CA ALA A 19 -10.19 -18.17 -48.31
C ALA A 19 -9.03 -17.41 -48.98
N LEU A 20 -8.95 -17.44 -50.32
CA LEU A 20 -7.86 -16.81 -51.08
C LEU A 20 -8.00 -15.28 -51.14
N SER A 21 -9.24 -14.76 -51.17
CA SER A 21 -9.49 -13.32 -51.14
C SER A 21 -9.09 -12.70 -49.78
N LEU A 22 -9.49 -13.34 -48.67
CA LEU A 22 -9.15 -12.90 -47.31
C LEU A 22 -7.64 -12.89 -47.02
N MET A 23 -6.88 -13.87 -47.54
CA MET A 23 -5.42 -13.90 -47.34
C MET A 23 -4.71 -12.75 -48.06
N SER A 24 -5.18 -12.34 -49.25
CA SER A 24 -4.61 -11.21 -49.98
C SER A 24 -4.84 -9.87 -49.27
N HIS A 25 -6.04 -9.65 -48.71
CA HIS A 25 -6.37 -8.44 -47.96
C HIS A 25 -5.60 -8.32 -46.64
N VAL A 26 -5.33 -9.45 -45.97
CA VAL A 26 -4.52 -9.48 -44.73
C VAL A 26 -3.05 -9.16 -45.00
N GLN A 27 -2.50 -9.59 -46.14
CA GLN A 27 -1.11 -9.32 -46.51
C GLN A 27 -0.91 -7.84 -46.91
N VAL A 28 -1.87 -7.24 -47.63
CA VAL A 28 -1.80 -5.82 -48.01
C VAL A 28 -1.99 -4.89 -46.80
N ALA A 29 -2.88 -5.22 -45.86
CA ALA A 29 -3.09 -4.43 -44.66
C ALA A 29 -1.88 -4.43 -43.70
N ARG A 30 -1.16 -5.55 -43.61
CA ARG A 30 0.09 -5.65 -42.83
C ARG A 30 1.20 -4.78 -43.42
N SER A 31 1.37 -4.80 -44.75
CA SER A 31 2.41 -4.00 -45.42
C SER A 31 2.22 -2.49 -45.23
N ILE A 32 0.97 -1.99 -45.30
CA ILE A 32 0.68 -0.55 -45.17
C ILE A 32 0.90 -0.06 -43.72
N GLN A 33 0.73 -0.93 -42.73
CA GLN A 33 0.85 -0.60 -41.31
C GLN A 33 2.31 -0.57 -40.82
N ASP A 34 3.16 -1.45 -41.34
CA ASP A 34 4.59 -1.46 -41.00
C ASP A 34 5.31 -0.20 -41.54
N ASP A 35 4.94 0.27 -42.74
CA ASP A 35 5.48 1.52 -43.32
C ASP A 35 5.14 2.76 -42.46
N CYS A 36 3.97 2.79 -41.80
CA CYS A 36 3.58 3.89 -40.92
C CYS A 36 4.36 3.93 -39.60
N VAL A 37 4.85 2.78 -39.11
CA VAL A 37 5.60 2.68 -37.86
C VAL A 37 7.07 3.09 -38.06
N GLU A 38 7.68 2.65 -39.16
CA GLU A 38 9.03 3.08 -39.58
C GLU A 38 9.11 4.61 -39.80
N GLU A 39 8.11 5.20 -40.45
CA GLU A 39 8.02 6.65 -40.69
C GLU A 39 7.81 7.44 -39.37
N ALA A 40 7.09 6.87 -38.40
CA ALA A 40 6.84 7.48 -37.09
C ALA A 40 8.06 7.40 -36.15
N LEU A 41 8.89 6.37 -36.27
CA LEU A 41 10.16 6.23 -35.54
C LEU A 41 11.24 7.19 -36.10
N ARG A 42 11.27 7.43 -37.43
CA ARG A 42 12.17 8.43 -38.05
C ARG A 42 11.88 9.86 -37.59
N LYS A 43 10.61 10.19 -37.31
CA LYS A 43 10.18 11.51 -36.81
C LYS A 43 9.99 11.43 -35.30
N GLY A 44 11.09 11.20 -34.58
CA GLY A 44 11.11 10.98 -33.14
C GLY A 44 10.46 12.10 -32.34
N ASN A 45 9.14 12.04 -32.12
CA ASN A 45 8.45 12.58 -30.93
C ASN A 45 6.93 12.27 -30.85
N ARG A 46 6.50 11.02 -31.05
CA ARG A 46 5.10 10.64 -30.78
C ARG A 46 5.05 9.35 -29.97
N LYS A 47 4.41 9.41 -28.79
CA LYS A 47 4.08 8.22 -27.98
C LYS A 47 3.19 7.31 -28.84
N VAL A 48 3.77 6.24 -29.36
CA VAL A 48 3.05 5.27 -30.19
C VAL A 48 2.16 4.44 -29.27
N ASN A 49 0.86 4.39 -29.57
CA ASN A 49 -0.09 3.58 -28.81
C ASN A 49 0.11 2.10 -29.18
N LEU A 50 0.64 1.32 -28.24
CA LEU A 50 0.98 -0.09 -28.41
C LEU A 50 -0.19 -1.05 -28.08
N ASN A 51 -1.44 -0.58 -28.09
CA ASN A 51 -2.62 -1.44 -27.87
C ASN A 51 -2.71 -2.59 -28.88
N HIS A 52 -2.07 -2.49 -30.05
CA HIS A 52 -2.01 -3.56 -31.04
C HIS A 52 -1.10 -4.73 -30.63
N LEU A 53 -0.18 -4.54 -29.69
CA LEU A 53 0.65 -5.61 -29.11
C LEU A 53 -0.10 -6.40 -28.04
N LEU A 54 -1.20 -5.86 -27.55
CA LEU A 54 -2.06 -6.53 -26.59
C LEU A 54 -3.22 -7.14 -27.39
N LYS A 55 -3.42 -8.47 -27.27
CA LYS A 55 -4.53 -9.20 -27.92
C LYS A 55 -5.90 -8.87 -27.28
N PHE A 56 -6.19 -7.61 -27.02
CA PHE A 56 -7.52 -7.18 -26.63
C PHE A 56 -7.85 -5.87 -27.35
N THR A 57 -8.94 -5.90 -28.12
CA THR A 57 -9.52 -4.71 -28.74
C THR A 57 -10.76 -4.40 -27.94
N LEU A 58 -10.72 -3.32 -27.14
CA LEU A 58 -11.94 -2.82 -26.54
C LEU A 58 -12.83 -2.26 -27.65
N THR A 59 -14.11 -2.63 -27.68
CA THR A 59 -15.09 -2.02 -28.55
C THR A 59 -15.08 -0.50 -28.30
N PRO A 60 -14.91 0.35 -29.33
CA PRO A 60 -14.98 1.79 -29.16
C PRO A 60 -16.27 2.16 -28.44
N ARG A 61 -16.17 2.89 -27.32
CA ARG A 61 -17.36 3.52 -26.73
C ARG A 61 -17.95 4.43 -27.80
N GLU A 62 -19.23 4.24 -28.10
CA GLU A 62 -19.99 5.17 -28.95
C GLU A 62 -19.93 6.55 -28.30
N SER A 63 -19.05 7.40 -28.80
CA SER A 63 -18.94 8.79 -28.36
C SER A 63 -19.84 9.61 -29.27
N ASP A 64 -21.09 9.75 -28.86
CA ASP A 64 -22.05 10.65 -29.49
C ASP A 64 -21.67 12.10 -29.14
N HIS A 65 -20.76 12.67 -29.91
CA HIS A 65 -20.23 14.02 -29.68
C HIS A 65 -20.34 14.84 -30.98
N HIS A 66 -21.47 15.53 -31.08
CA HIS A 66 -21.69 16.66 -31.98
C HIS A 66 -20.50 17.63 -31.95
N HIS A 67 -19.87 17.80 -33.12
CA HIS A 67 -18.80 18.75 -33.36
C HIS A 67 -19.33 20.20 -33.30
N HIS A 68 -19.27 20.83 -32.13
CA HIS A 68 -19.31 22.29 -32.03
C HIS A 68 -17.89 22.84 -32.09
N TYR A 69 -17.61 23.50 -33.21
CA TYR A 69 -16.36 24.18 -33.51
C TYR A 69 -16.22 25.44 -32.64
N TRP A 70 -15.70 25.29 -31.42
CA TRP A 70 -15.25 26.42 -30.61
C TRP A 70 -13.72 26.43 -30.56
N SER A 71 -13.15 27.26 -31.44
CA SER A 71 -11.78 27.74 -31.33
C SER A 71 -11.62 28.51 -30.02
N GLY A 72 -10.90 27.93 -29.07
CA GLY A 72 -10.58 28.56 -27.80
C GLY A 72 -9.37 27.90 -27.17
N HIS A 73 -8.18 28.45 -27.46
CA HIS A 73 -6.96 28.15 -26.74
C HIS A 73 -7.09 28.56 -25.27
N HIS A 74 -7.65 27.68 -24.45
CA HIS A 74 -7.33 27.64 -23.04
C HIS A 74 -6.52 26.37 -22.81
N ARG A 75 -5.20 26.52 -22.80
CA ARG A 75 -4.33 25.57 -22.12
C ARG A 75 -4.79 25.57 -20.67
N SER A 76 -5.76 24.72 -20.36
CA SER A 76 -6.12 24.39 -19.00
C SER A 76 -4.83 23.89 -18.38
N SER A 77 -4.22 24.74 -17.56
CA SER A 77 -3.13 24.37 -16.67
C SER A 77 -3.73 23.43 -15.63
N ARG A 78 -4.17 22.23 -16.08
CA ARG A 78 -4.42 21.12 -15.18
C ARG A 78 -3.07 20.90 -14.51
N PRO A 79 -2.98 21.09 -13.18
CA PRO A 79 -1.77 20.71 -12.48
C PRO A 79 -1.47 19.25 -12.85
N PRO A 80 -0.20 18.90 -13.07
CA PRO A 80 0.16 17.52 -13.35
C PRO A 80 -0.49 16.62 -12.28
N PRO A 81 -0.98 15.43 -12.65
CA PRO A 81 -1.58 14.52 -11.67
C PRO A 81 -0.60 14.36 -10.51
N ALA A 82 -1.12 14.51 -9.28
CA ALA A 82 -0.31 14.42 -8.08
C ALA A 82 0.49 13.12 -8.12
N LYS A 83 1.82 13.22 -8.03
CA LYS A 83 2.67 12.03 -7.96
C LYS A 83 2.34 11.32 -6.66
N HIS A 84 1.86 10.08 -6.75
CA HIS A 84 1.63 9.22 -5.60
C HIS A 84 2.91 9.16 -4.75
N SER A 85 2.86 9.69 -3.53
CA SER A 85 3.99 9.64 -2.61
C SER A 85 3.86 8.44 -1.68
N LYS A 86 4.98 7.82 -1.32
CA LYS A 86 4.99 6.68 -0.38
C LYS A 86 4.50 7.11 1.00
N GLU A 87 4.74 8.35 1.37
CA GLU A 87 4.26 8.98 2.60
C GLU A 87 2.74 9.06 2.64
N GLN A 88 2.10 9.43 1.51
CA GLN A 88 0.64 9.47 1.40
C GLN A 88 0.05 8.07 1.56
N PHE A 89 0.71 7.05 1.01
CA PHE A 89 0.29 5.66 1.18
C PHE A 89 0.30 5.24 2.65
N LEU A 90 1.40 5.51 3.38
CA LEU A 90 1.47 5.22 4.82
C LEU A 90 0.43 6.01 5.61
N GLN A 91 0.23 7.28 5.25
CA GLN A 91 -0.75 8.15 5.86
C GLN A 91 -2.20 7.68 5.65
N ALA A 92 -2.49 6.99 4.55
CA ALA A 92 -3.82 6.47 4.27
C ALA A 92 -4.08 5.10 4.91
N ASN A 93 -3.05 4.26 5.05
CA ASN A 93 -3.21 2.85 5.39
C ASN A 93 -2.71 2.45 6.78
N CYS A 94 -1.91 3.29 7.45
CA CYS A 94 -1.33 2.98 8.76
C CYS A 94 -1.88 3.88 9.86
N GLN A 95 -1.90 3.37 11.09
CA GLN A 95 -2.07 4.18 12.28
C GLN A 95 -0.72 4.48 12.91
N PHE A 96 -0.51 5.71 13.37
CA PHE A 96 0.73 6.16 14.00
C PHE A 96 0.48 6.38 15.48
N VAL A 97 1.28 5.73 16.31
CA VAL A 97 1.26 5.94 17.75
C VAL A 97 2.33 6.95 18.13
N VAL A 98 1.90 8.02 18.80
CA VAL A 98 2.76 9.10 19.30
C VAL A 98 2.68 9.18 20.83
N ARG A 99 3.61 9.90 21.46
CA ARG A 99 3.55 10.14 22.91
C ARG A 99 2.40 11.08 23.26
N GLU A 100 1.72 10.83 24.37
CA GLU A 100 0.73 11.76 24.95
C GLU A 100 1.31 13.17 25.18
N GLY A 101 0.51 14.21 24.97
CA GLY A 101 0.96 15.61 24.99
C GLY A 101 1.70 16.06 23.72
N THR A 102 1.91 15.17 22.75
CA THR A 102 2.36 15.58 21.41
C THR A 102 1.22 16.29 20.71
N MET A 103 1.34 17.60 20.51
CA MET A 103 0.34 18.38 19.79
C MET A 103 0.27 17.96 18.33
N CYS A 104 -0.69 17.09 18.00
CA CYS A 104 -0.98 16.73 16.64
C CYS A 104 -2.09 17.65 16.12
N ARG A 105 -1.76 18.58 15.23
CA ARG A 105 -2.80 19.28 14.47
C ARG A 105 -3.56 18.24 13.65
N TRP A 106 -4.82 18.02 13.96
CA TRP A 106 -5.63 17.03 13.26
C TRP A 106 -5.98 17.51 11.85
N ASN A 107 -5.08 17.28 10.89
CA ASN A 107 -5.33 17.46 9.47
C ASN A 107 -5.04 16.14 8.74
N PRO A 108 -6.04 15.52 8.07
CA PRO A 108 -5.84 14.28 7.34
C PRO A 108 -4.86 14.41 6.18
N ASP A 109 -4.55 15.61 5.69
CA ASP A 109 -3.67 15.82 4.55
C ASP A 109 -2.23 16.16 4.95
N VAL A 110 -1.97 16.43 6.24
CA VAL A 110 -0.64 16.77 6.74
C VAL A 110 0.02 15.53 7.35
N PRO A 111 1.17 15.08 6.82
CA PRO A 111 1.87 13.94 7.39
C PRO A 111 2.41 14.27 8.77
N ILE A 112 2.46 13.26 9.63
CA ILE A 112 3.05 13.38 10.97
C ILE A 112 4.57 13.38 10.82
N ALA A 113 5.27 14.23 11.58
CA ALA A 113 6.72 14.20 11.64
C ALA A 113 7.19 12.82 12.13
N TRP A 114 8.02 12.15 11.34
CA TRP A 114 8.43 10.76 11.58
C TRP A 114 9.19 10.59 12.91
N GLU A 115 9.83 11.66 13.36
CA GLU A 115 10.53 11.77 14.64
C GLU A 115 9.61 11.56 15.85
N LEU A 116 8.32 11.89 15.70
CA LEU A 116 7.31 11.80 16.77
C LEU A 116 6.63 10.43 16.85
N VAL A 117 6.75 9.62 15.80
CA VAL A 117 6.17 8.28 15.73
C VAL A 117 6.97 7.35 16.61
N HIS A 118 6.32 6.54 17.44
CA HIS A 118 6.95 5.49 18.23
C HIS A 118 6.65 4.09 17.66
N GLU A 119 5.43 3.88 17.18
CA GLU A 119 4.95 2.62 16.62
C GLU A 119 4.03 2.92 15.43
N VAL A 120 4.21 2.18 14.34
CA VAL A 120 3.34 2.16 13.15
C VAL A 120 2.51 0.89 13.23
N ARG A 121 1.19 1.04 13.15
CA ARG A 121 0.24 -0.07 13.18
C ARG A 121 -0.40 -0.25 11.81
N VAL A 122 -0.39 -1.46 11.30
CA VAL A 122 -1.16 -1.84 10.11
C VAL A 122 -2.35 -2.69 10.55
N LEU A 123 -3.54 -2.24 10.16
CA LEU A 123 -4.78 -2.93 10.46
C LEU A 123 -5.00 -4.03 9.43
N GLN A 124 -4.75 -5.28 9.78
CA GLN A 124 -4.87 -6.40 8.86
C GLN A 124 -6.18 -7.15 9.08
N GLN A 125 -6.90 -7.41 7.98
CA GLN A 125 -8.13 -8.20 8.03
C GLN A 125 -7.78 -9.67 8.30
N GLN A 126 -8.50 -10.31 9.21
CA GLN A 126 -8.47 -11.76 9.35
C GLN A 126 -9.29 -12.38 8.21
N SER A 127 -8.67 -12.65 7.05
CA SER A 127 -9.32 -13.43 5.98
C SER A 127 -9.28 -14.92 6.33
N THR A 128 -10.39 -15.61 6.09
CA THR A 128 -10.52 -17.08 6.20
C THR A 128 -9.77 -17.84 5.11
N THR A 129 -9.16 -17.13 4.15
CA THR A 129 -8.35 -17.68 3.06
C THR A 129 -6.91 -17.23 3.26
N GLY A 130 -6.02 -18.20 3.47
CA GLY A 130 -4.55 -18.11 3.58
C GLY A 130 -3.97 -16.73 3.85
N GLN A 131 -3.59 -16.47 5.11
CA GLN A 131 -2.82 -15.29 5.49
C GLN A 131 -1.53 -15.21 4.67
N GLU A 132 -1.40 -14.20 3.80
CA GLU A 132 -0.07 -13.78 3.34
C GLU A 132 0.60 -13.10 4.53
N GLU A 133 1.36 -13.89 5.31
CA GLU A 133 2.17 -13.36 6.40
C GLU A 133 3.19 -12.38 5.82
N GLU A 134 3.26 -11.17 6.37
CA GLU A 134 4.33 -10.24 6.06
C GLU A 134 5.67 -10.91 6.38
N ARG A 135 6.52 -11.10 5.38
CA ARG A 135 7.85 -11.72 5.52
C ARG A 135 8.95 -10.67 5.43
N CYS A 136 9.96 -10.81 6.27
CA CYS A 136 11.17 -10.01 6.19
C CYS A 136 11.89 -10.33 4.87
N PRO A 137 12.16 -9.37 3.98
CA PRO A 137 12.81 -9.64 2.69
C PRO A 137 14.30 -10.00 2.82
N VAL A 138 14.89 -9.88 4.02
CA VAL A 138 16.30 -10.23 4.29
C VAL A 138 16.44 -11.68 4.72
N CYS A 139 15.71 -12.11 5.76
CA CYS A 139 15.78 -13.49 6.26
C CYS A 139 14.66 -14.41 5.75
N LEU A 140 13.68 -13.86 5.01
CA LEU A 140 12.50 -14.55 4.46
C LEU A 140 11.55 -15.16 5.50
N GLY A 141 11.80 -14.97 6.79
CA GLY A 141 10.94 -15.38 7.90
C GLY A 141 10.00 -14.27 8.39
N THR A 142 9.19 -14.59 9.39
CA THR A 142 8.33 -13.63 10.10
C THR A 142 9.19 -12.54 10.75
N PRO A 143 8.92 -11.24 10.52
CA PRO A 143 9.65 -10.14 11.13
C PRO A 143 9.63 -10.22 12.66
N ARG A 144 10.82 -10.25 13.27
CA ARG A 144 11.01 -10.21 14.73
C ARG A 144 11.51 -8.85 15.15
N ALA A 145 10.95 -8.32 16.23
CA ALA A 145 11.12 -6.93 16.62
C ALA A 145 10.95 -6.05 15.37
N ALA A 146 9.80 -6.17 14.72
CA ALA A 146 9.62 -5.64 13.38
C ALA A 146 9.86 -4.12 13.35
N GLN A 147 10.69 -3.67 12.42
CA GLN A 147 11.09 -2.28 12.25
C GLN A 147 10.83 -1.81 10.83
N MET A 148 10.42 -0.56 10.70
CA MET A 148 10.04 0.09 9.45
C MET A 148 10.86 1.37 9.26
N PRO A 149 11.58 1.55 8.13
CA PRO A 149 12.14 2.84 7.75
C PRO A 149 11.04 3.80 7.25
N PRO A 150 11.33 5.09 7.06
CA PRO A 150 10.35 6.07 6.54
C PRO A 150 9.76 5.74 5.17
N CYS A 151 10.30 4.74 4.47
CA CYS A 151 9.77 4.25 3.20
C CYS A 151 8.59 3.29 3.34
N GLY A 152 8.32 2.74 4.53
CA GLY A 152 7.17 1.87 4.77
C GLY A 152 7.40 0.36 4.67
N HIS A 153 8.63 -0.09 4.39
CA HIS A 153 8.93 -1.53 4.26
C HIS A 153 9.31 -2.14 5.61
N VAL A 154 8.94 -3.40 5.85
CA VAL A 154 9.09 -4.04 7.16
C VAL A 154 10.19 -5.09 7.13
N TYR A 155 10.99 -5.13 8.20
CA TYR A 155 12.13 -6.04 8.36
C TYR A 155 12.27 -6.43 9.83
N CYS A 156 13.03 -7.49 10.13
CA CYS A 156 13.51 -7.69 11.49
C CYS A 156 14.48 -6.56 11.88
N TRP A 157 14.50 -6.15 13.15
CA TRP A 157 15.45 -5.13 13.59
C TRP A 157 16.91 -5.54 13.39
N SER A 158 17.27 -6.76 13.82
CA SER A 158 18.63 -7.29 13.66
C SER A 158 19.06 -7.37 12.19
N CYS A 159 18.15 -7.74 11.28
CA CYS A 159 18.39 -7.73 9.83
C CYS A 159 18.73 -6.32 9.30
N LEU A 160 18.03 -5.29 9.76
CA LEU A 160 18.32 -3.91 9.35
C LEU A 160 19.66 -3.41 9.91
N LEU A 161 19.99 -3.74 11.15
CA LEU A 161 21.28 -3.38 11.74
C LEU A 161 22.44 -4.05 11.01
N HIS A 162 22.33 -5.34 10.71
CA HIS A 162 23.29 -6.05 9.87
C HIS A 162 23.40 -5.38 8.50
N TYR A 163 22.27 -5.11 7.83
CA TYR A 163 22.25 -4.46 6.52
C TYR A 163 22.95 -3.10 6.52
N LEU A 164 22.78 -2.29 7.57
CA LEU A 164 23.45 -1.01 7.74
C LEU A 164 24.95 -1.17 8.00
N ALA A 165 25.37 -2.18 8.76
CA ALA A 165 26.77 -2.46 9.09
C ALA A 165 27.63 -2.91 7.89
N LEU A 166 27.01 -3.28 6.77
CA LEU A 166 27.71 -3.62 5.52
C LEU A 166 28.30 -2.39 4.78
N SER A 167 28.16 -1.19 5.34
CA SER A 167 28.63 0.07 4.76
C SER A 167 29.17 1.00 5.84
N ASP A 168 30.28 1.68 5.56
CA ASP A 168 30.86 2.68 6.48
C ASP A 168 30.03 3.98 6.60
N ARG A 169 29.01 4.13 5.74
CA ARG A 169 28.11 5.29 5.76
C ARG A 169 27.04 5.15 6.85
N PRO A 170 26.60 6.25 7.48
CA PRO A 170 25.55 6.23 8.50
C PRO A 170 24.13 5.97 7.93
N TYR A 171 24.01 5.72 6.62
CA TYR A 171 22.76 5.44 5.93
C TYR A 171 22.97 4.41 4.81
N ARG A 172 21.91 3.71 4.44
CA ARG A 172 21.91 2.79 3.28
C ARG A 172 20.54 2.82 2.57
N PRO A 173 20.46 2.61 1.23
CA PRO A 173 19.19 2.47 0.53
C PRO A 173 18.36 1.29 1.04
N CYS A 174 17.03 1.43 1.11
CA CYS A 174 16.10 0.34 1.38
C CYS A 174 16.23 -0.78 0.32
N PRO A 175 16.41 -2.05 0.70
CA PRO A 175 16.52 -3.18 -0.24
C PRO A 175 15.37 -3.34 -1.24
N ILE A 176 14.18 -2.82 -0.92
CA ILE A 176 13.00 -2.93 -1.77
C ILE A 176 12.84 -1.73 -2.71
N CYS A 177 13.28 -0.54 -2.30
CA CYS A 177 12.83 0.69 -2.99
C CYS A 177 13.83 1.84 -3.04
N ASP A 178 15.08 1.56 -2.67
CA ASP A 178 16.25 2.44 -2.78
C ASP A 178 16.21 3.78 -2.03
N ARG A 179 15.15 4.03 -1.25
CA ARG A 179 15.12 5.19 -0.35
C ARG A 179 16.14 5.00 0.76
N ALA A 180 17.09 5.93 0.88
CA ALA A 180 18.07 5.95 1.97
C ALA A 180 17.40 6.12 3.34
N PHE A 181 17.89 5.39 4.34
CA PHE A 181 17.51 5.52 5.73
C PHE A 181 18.71 5.27 6.65
N SER A 182 18.63 5.76 7.88
CA SER A 182 19.58 5.49 8.97
C SER A 182 18.91 4.73 10.13
N ALA A 183 19.71 4.16 11.04
CA ALA A 183 19.19 3.42 12.21
C ALA A 183 18.25 4.26 13.09
N GLN A 184 18.50 5.57 13.22
CA GLN A 184 17.69 6.49 14.04
C GLN A 184 16.29 6.73 13.47
N GLN A 185 16.10 6.45 12.17
CA GLN A 185 14.83 6.60 11.48
C GLN A 185 13.98 5.33 11.51
N LEU A 186 14.39 4.27 12.20
CA LEU A 186 13.59 3.06 12.32
C LEU A 186 12.46 3.24 13.34
N ARG A 187 11.27 2.75 13.03
CA ARG A 187 10.09 2.75 13.90
C ARG A 187 9.50 1.36 14.02
N ARG A 188 9.01 1.03 15.22
CA ARG A 188 8.36 -0.27 15.50
C ARG A 188 7.18 -0.44 14.58
N HIS A 189 7.03 -1.63 14.02
CA HIS A 189 5.89 -2.01 13.20
C HIS A 189 5.11 -3.10 13.92
N VAL A 190 3.79 -2.95 13.97
CA VAL A 190 2.91 -3.96 14.56
C VAL A 190 1.72 -4.17 13.63
N VAL A 191 1.48 -5.43 13.28
CA VAL A 191 0.23 -5.83 12.65
C VAL A 191 -0.83 -5.96 13.74
N VAL A 192 -1.90 -5.18 13.63
CA VAL A 192 -3.06 -5.27 14.52
C VAL A 192 -4.14 -6.06 13.80
N PRO A 193 -4.46 -7.27 14.26
CA PRO A 193 -5.55 -8.05 13.69
C PRO A 193 -6.86 -7.28 13.86
N GLN A 194 -7.55 -6.98 12.77
CA GLN A 194 -8.91 -6.44 12.80
C GLN A 194 -9.92 -7.51 12.40
N PRO A 195 -11.01 -7.66 13.18
CA PRO A 195 -12.18 -8.42 12.80
C PRO A 195 -13.02 -7.61 11.80
N ARG A 196 -12.42 -7.10 10.72
CA ARG A 196 -13.22 -6.51 9.64
C ARG A 196 -13.92 -7.63 8.90
N ARG A 197 -15.21 -7.74 9.12
CA ARG A 197 -16.12 -8.65 8.42
C ARG A 197 -16.00 -8.36 6.93
N GLY A 198 -15.82 -9.41 6.13
CA GLY A 198 -15.98 -9.30 4.69
C GLY A 198 -17.44 -9.01 4.42
N TYR A 199 -17.77 -7.75 4.12
CA TYR A 199 -19.14 -7.35 3.85
C TYR A 199 -19.58 -7.83 2.46
N GLN A 200 -20.75 -8.43 2.38
CA GLN A 200 -21.42 -8.84 1.15
C GLN A 200 -22.56 -7.87 0.79
N PRO A 201 -22.99 -7.80 -0.48
CA PRO A 201 -24.16 -7.02 -0.85
C PRO A 201 -25.40 -7.44 -0.03
N GLY A 202 -26.02 -6.48 0.66
CA GLY A 202 -27.13 -6.73 1.58
C GLY A 202 -26.76 -6.69 3.06
N ASP A 203 -25.46 -6.67 3.38
CA ASP A 203 -25.00 -6.53 4.75
C ASP A 203 -25.26 -5.13 5.30
N GLU A 204 -25.63 -5.08 6.58
CA GLU A 204 -25.72 -3.82 7.33
C GLU A 204 -24.31 -3.38 7.77
N ILE A 205 -23.94 -2.16 7.39
CA ILE A 205 -22.67 -1.54 7.77
C ILE A 205 -22.91 -0.38 8.74
N THR A 206 -22.17 -0.35 9.84
CA THR A 206 -22.19 0.77 10.78
C THR A 206 -21.08 1.76 10.40
N MET A 207 -21.46 2.99 10.06
CA MET A 207 -20.53 4.06 9.77
C MET A 207 -20.23 4.89 11.03
N CYS A 208 -19.00 5.39 11.16
CA CYS A 208 -18.62 6.32 12.21
C CYS A 208 -18.83 7.76 11.75
N LEU A 209 -19.48 8.59 12.57
CA LEU A 209 -19.63 10.01 12.29
C LEU A 209 -18.27 10.72 12.37
N MET A 210 -18.14 11.80 11.60
CA MET A 210 -16.94 12.63 11.57
C MET A 210 -17.25 14.00 12.17
N ARG A 211 -16.40 14.48 13.08
CA ARG A 211 -16.51 15.82 13.67
C ARG A 211 -15.47 16.76 13.06
N ARG A 212 -15.92 17.91 12.58
CA ARG A 212 -15.08 19.02 12.12
C ARG A 212 -15.31 20.24 12.98
N GLN A 213 -14.24 20.84 13.48
CA GLN A 213 -14.32 22.13 14.15
C GLN A 213 -14.41 23.27 13.13
N LYS A 214 -15.25 24.27 13.43
CA LYS A 214 -15.36 25.48 12.63
C LYS A 214 -13.99 26.18 12.59
N ASN A 215 -13.56 26.61 11.40
CA ASN A 215 -12.28 27.28 11.15
C ASN A 215 -11.01 26.44 11.37
N GLN A 216 -11.12 25.12 11.64
CA GLN A 216 -9.96 24.22 11.65
C GLN A 216 -9.98 23.30 10.41
N PRO A 217 -8.83 23.08 9.76
CA PRO A 217 -8.71 22.11 8.68
C PRO A 217 -8.61 20.71 9.28
N GLY A 218 -9.66 19.91 9.12
CA GLY A 218 -9.66 18.50 9.49
C GLY A 218 -10.98 18.01 10.08
N ALA A 219 -11.22 16.71 9.92
CA ALA A 219 -12.36 16.02 10.51
C ALA A 219 -11.86 14.74 11.18
N GLN A 220 -12.29 14.47 12.40
CA GLN A 220 -11.92 13.28 13.16
C GLN A 220 -13.11 12.33 13.34
N PRO A 221 -12.88 11.01 13.30
CA PRO A 221 -13.91 10.05 13.68
C PRO A 221 -14.34 10.32 15.12
N MET A 222 -15.64 10.53 15.31
CA MET A 222 -16.24 10.83 16.59
C MET A 222 -17.59 10.12 16.67
N PRO A 223 -17.71 9.06 17.47
CA PRO A 223 -18.99 8.43 17.72
C PRO A 223 -20.03 9.39 18.28
N ALA A 224 -21.30 9.13 17.96
CA ALA A 224 -22.41 10.01 18.32
C ALA A 224 -22.54 10.23 19.83
N ASP A 225 -22.19 9.24 20.65
CA ASP A 225 -22.21 9.31 22.12
C ASP A 225 -21.15 10.26 22.70
N LEU A 226 -20.06 10.51 21.97
CA LEU A 226 -18.93 11.32 22.45
C LEU A 226 -18.86 12.72 21.81
N TRP A 227 -19.90 13.15 21.08
CA TRP A 227 -19.87 14.40 20.30
C TRP A 227 -19.61 15.66 21.13
N ARG A 228 -20.01 15.65 22.41
CA ARG A 228 -19.90 16.78 23.36
C ARG A 228 -18.53 16.92 24.00
N VAL A 229 -17.62 15.96 23.81
CA VAL A 229 -16.29 15.98 24.42
C VAL A 229 -15.40 16.88 23.58
N ASP A 230 -15.01 18.06 24.07
CA ASP A 230 -14.20 19.04 23.31
C ASP A 230 -12.75 18.60 23.04
N ASP A 231 -12.39 17.36 23.40
CA ASP A 231 -11.06 16.80 23.20
C ASP A 231 -10.72 16.73 21.71
N LEU A 232 -9.76 17.56 21.32
CA LEU A 232 -9.11 17.52 20.00
C LEU A 232 -7.95 16.54 19.96
N GLU A 233 -7.57 15.99 21.12
CA GLU A 233 -6.45 15.07 21.21
C GLU A 233 -6.83 13.69 20.63
N PRO A 234 -5.91 13.03 19.91
CA PRO A 234 -6.15 11.68 19.45
C PRO A 234 -6.41 10.74 20.64
N PHE A 235 -7.23 9.70 20.43
CA PHE A 235 -7.54 8.77 21.52
C PHE A 235 -6.31 7.98 21.94
N ASN A 236 -6.28 7.63 23.22
CA ASN A 236 -5.27 6.73 23.73
C ASN A 236 -5.41 5.33 23.08
N ILE A 237 -4.28 4.67 22.79
CA ILE A 237 -4.24 3.35 22.14
C ILE A 237 -5.02 2.24 22.87
N SER A 238 -5.30 2.39 24.16
CA SER A 238 -6.05 1.41 24.97
C SER A 238 -7.55 1.70 25.03
N ARG A 239 -8.03 2.73 24.33
CA ARG A 239 -9.48 2.95 24.17
C ARG A 239 -10.10 1.81 23.36
N GLU A 240 -11.42 1.66 23.51
CA GLU A 240 -12.20 0.65 22.81
C GLU A 240 -11.94 0.67 21.30
N GLU A 241 -11.95 -0.51 20.66
CA GLU A 241 -11.66 -0.65 19.23
C GLU A 241 -12.54 0.25 18.37
N ARG A 242 -13.84 0.38 18.69
CA ARG A 242 -14.77 1.27 17.97
C ARG A 242 -14.32 2.75 17.93
N LEU A 243 -13.48 3.17 18.86
CA LEU A 243 -12.93 4.53 18.96
C LEU A 243 -11.61 4.65 18.20
N THR A 244 -10.77 3.62 18.31
CA THR A 244 -9.38 3.66 17.82
C THR A 244 -9.26 3.18 16.38
N CYS A 245 -10.12 2.27 15.90
CA CYS A 245 -10.00 1.61 14.60
C CYS A 245 -10.14 2.54 13.39
N HIS A 246 -10.81 3.68 13.55
CA HIS A 246 -11.00 4.69 12.52
C HIS A 246 -10.01 5.85 12.64
N GLN A 247 -9.27 5.95 13.75
CA GLN A 247 -8.29 7.00 13.94
C GLN A 247 -6.96 6.64 13.30
N ARG A 248 -6.35 7.64 12.65
CA ARG A 248 -5.01 7.49 12.08
C ARG A 248 -3.92 7.73 13.11
N VAL A 249 -4.14 8.64 14.06
CA VAL A 249 -3.16 8.94 15.11
C VAL A 249 -3.74 8.47 16.41
N LEU A 250 -2.92 7.81 17.22
CA LEU A 250 -3.25 7.41 18.57
C LEU A 250 -2.17 7.91 19.51
N VAL A 251 -2.53 8.18 20.77
CA VAL A 251 -1.55 8.56 21.80
C VAL A 251 -1.25 7.39 22.72
N ALA A 252 -0.01 7.33 23.20
CA ALA A 252 0.43 6.37 24.20
C ALA A 252 1.01 7.09 25.42
N CYS A 253 0.62 6.64 26.60
CA CYS A 253 1.17 7.09 27.87
C CYS A 253 2.53 6.41 28.14
N PRO A 254 3.34 6.90 29.10
CA PRO A 254 4.66 6.33 29.38
C PRO A 254 4.65 4.81 29.67
N LYS A 255 3.63 4.30 30.37
CA LYS A 255 3.49 2.86 30.65
C LYS A 255 3.29 2.04 29.37
N GLN A 256 2.54 2.58 28.42
CA GLN A 256 2.28 1.92 27.14
C GLN A 256 3.50 1.94 26.22
N LEU A 257 4.25 3.04 26.22
CA LEU A 257 5.55 3.10 25.53
C LEU A 257 6.53 2.08 26.14
N GLY A 258 6.53 1.94 27.47
CA GLY A 258 7.27 0.86 28.15
C GLY A 258 6.86 -0.53 27.68
N ALA A 259 5.55 -0.81 27.59
CA ALA A 259 5.07 -2.10 27.09
C ALA A 259 5.46 -2.39 25.63
N MET A 260 5.60 -1.37 24.78
CA MET A 260 6.11 -1.53 23.41
C MET A 260 7.59 -1.96 23.42
N LEU A 261 8.40 -1.34 24.29
CA LEU A 261 9.80 -1.72 24.50
C LEU A 261 9.91 -3.13 25.08
N ASP A 262 9.08 -3.49 26.06
CA ASP A 262 9.08 -4.81 26.68
C ASP A 262 8.76 -5.93 25.66
N ARG A 263 7.78 -5.70 24.76
CA ARG A 263 7.49 -6.65 23.67
C ARG A 263 8.69 -6.86 22.75
N GLU A 264 9.27 -5.76 22.27
CA GLU A 264 10.41 -5.79 21.39
C GLU A 264 11.62 -6.49 22.03
N GLU A 265 11.91 -6.15 23.29
CA GLU A 265 12.96 -6.79 24.08
C GLU A 265 12.72 -8.28 24.25
N SER A 266 11.48 -8.69 24.48
CA SER A 266 11.11 -10.10 24.60
C SER A 266 11.32 -10.86 23.28
N GLU A 267 10.92 -10.28 22.14
CA GLU A 267 11.11 -10.88 20.81
C GLU A 267 12.60 -11.06 20.47
N LEU A 268 13.42 -10.04 20.77
CA LEU A 268 14.87 -10.08 20.56
C LEU A 268 15.58 -11.07 21.49
N ARG A 269 15.17 -11.18 22.76
CA ARG A 269 15.73 -12.17 23.70
C ARG A 269 15.44 -13.59 23.25
N SER A 270 14.23 -13.85 22.78
CA SER A 270 13.89 -15.15 22.16
C SER A 270 14.76 -15.41 20.93
N GLN A 271 15.03 -14.37 20.12
CA GLN A 271 15.85 -14.51 18.93
C GLN A 271 17.28 -14.88 19.25
N LEU A 272 17.84 -14.23 20.27
CA LEU A 272 19.18 -14.49 20.72
C LEU A 272 19.36 -15.92 21.24
N LEU A 273 18.34 -16.46 21.92
CA LEU A 273 18.35 -17.84 22.41
C LEU A 273 18.32 -18.86 21.26
N GLU A 274 17.54 -18.59 20.22
CA GLU A 274 17.43 -19.46 19.04
C GLU A 274 18.68 -19.43 18.16
N GLU A 275 19.32 -18.27 18.00
CA GLU A 275 20.54 -18.11 17.19
C GLU A 275 21.79 -18.70 17.86
N GLY A 276 21.85 -18.69 19.20
CA GLY A 276 22.99 -19.26 19.95
C GLY A 276 24.32 -18.59 19.58
N ASP A 277 25.27 -19.39 19.11
CA ASP A 277 26.62 -18.95 18.72
C ASP A 277 26.75 -18.56 17.23
N ALA A 278 25.62 -18.37 16.53
CA ALA A 278 25.64 -17.91 15.15
C ALA A 278 26.32 -16.53 15.03
N PRO A 279 27.09 -16.26 13.96
CA PRO A 279 27.78 -14.98 13.79
C PRO A 279 26.82 -13.79 13.72
N GLU A 280 25.57 -14.01 13.28
CA GLU A 280 24.52 -13.00 13.21
C GLU A 280 23.97 -12.56 14.58
N ALA A 281 24.22 -13.35 15.65
CA ALA A 281 23.73 -13.07 17.00
C ALA A 281 24.21 -11.72 17.56
N CYS A 282 25.37 -11.25 17.08
CA CYS A 282 25.89 -9.92 17.45
C CYS A 282 24.95 -8.77 17.05
N PHE A 283 24.19 -8.91 15.97
CA PHE A 283 23.22 -7.89 15.53
C PHE A 283 21.93 -7.92 16.34
N VAL A 284 21.54 -9.09 16.87
CA VAL A 284 20.45 -9.20 17.84
C VAL A 284 20.85 -8.55 19.17
N GLN A 285 22.09 -8.79 19.63
CA GLN A 285 22.62 -8.10 20.81
C GLN A 285 22.70 -6.58 20.63
N ALA A 286 23.13 -6.12 19.45
CA ALA A 286 23.14 -4.68 19.13
C ALA A 286 21.72 -4.07 19.15
N ALA A 287 20.72 -4.80 18.64
CA ALA A 287 19.31 -4.37 18.72
C ALA A 287 18.83 -4.30 20.18
N LEU A 288 19.17 -5.28 21.02
CA LEU A 288 18.84 -5.26 22.45
C LEU A 288 19.46 -4.05 23.17
N GLN A 289 20.74 -3.77 22.90
CA GLN A 289 21.42 -2.60 23.46
C GLN A 289 20.79 -1.29 22.99
N ALA A 290 20.39 -1.19 21.72
CA ALA A 290 19.70 -0.02 21.21
C ALA A 290 18.29 0.14 21.83
N SER A 291 17.59 -0.95 22.13
CA SER A 291 16.27 -0.92 22.79
C SER A 291 16.37 -0.40 24.23
N THR A 292 17.40 -0.83 24.98
CA THR A 292 17.60 -0.38 26.37
C THR A 292 17.95 1.10 26.46
N GLN A 293 18.65 1.65 25.47
CA GLN A 293 18.94 3.10 25.37
C GLN A 293 17.68 3.94 25.10
N GLN A 294 16.58 3.33 24.65
CA GLN A 294 15.32 4.01 24.33
C GLN A 294 14.31 4.02 25.49
N ARG A 295 14.60 3.36 26.62
CA ARG A 295 13.81 3.44 27.86
C ARG A 295 14.00 4.80 28.54
#